data_AF-A0A948GES2-F1
#
_entry.id   AF-A0A948GES2-F1
#
_cell.length_a   1.000
_cell.length_b   1.000
_cell.length_c   1.000
_cell.angle_alpha   90.00
_cell.angle_beta   90.00
_cell.angle_gamma   90.00
#
_symmetry.space_group_name_H-M   'P 1'
#
loop_
_entity.id
_entity.type
_entity.pdbx_description
1 polymer ?
#
loop_
_entity_poly.entity_id
_entity_poly.type
_entity_poly.pdbx_seq_one_letter_code
_entity_poly.pdbx_strand_id
1 'polypeptide(L)'
;MQNLITALVLAILITAFALLNSEPVSISFFFKEFTGVPLSLVILVSVLFGVILAGALALIDRTKLKGQINDLMGKAKQPASEKPKEEKEKSIVEEVKEQEEKNA
;
A
#
# COMPACT_ATOMS: atom_id res chain seq x y z
N MET A 1 -4.70 -30.54 10.99
CA MET A 1 -3.55 -31.46 11.25
C MET A 1 -2.45 -31.37 10.20
N GLN A 2 -2.76 -31.11 8.91
CA GLN A 2 -1.75 -30.96 7.83
C GLN A 2 -0.69 -29.88 8.10
N ASN A 3 -1.07 -28.80 8.80
CA ASN A 3 -0.17 -27.69 9.14
C ASN A 3 0.91 -28.07 10.17
N LEU A 4 0.64 -29.02 11.08
CA LEU A 4 1.60 -29.39 12.14
C LEU A 4 2.74 -30.23 11.57
N ILE A 5 2.42 -31.22 10.74
CA ILE A 5 3.42 -32.06 10.06
C ILE A 5 4.27 -31.17 9.13
N THR A 6 3.64 -30.26 8.38
CA THR A 6 4.35 -29.31 7.51
C THR A 6 5.27 -28.39 8.31
N ALA A 7 4.80 -27.83 9.43
CA ALA A 7 5.63 -27.00 10.30
C ALA A 7 6.79 -27.78 10.92
N LEU A 8 6.58 -29.05 11.29
CA LEU A 8 7.64 -29.91 11.83
C LEU A 8 8.70 -30.23 10.77
N VAL A 9 8.29 -30.60 9.56
CA VAL A 9 9.21 -30.80 8.44
C VAL A 9 10.00 -29.52 8.17
N LEU A 10 9.33 -28.37 8.13
CA LEU A 10 9.98 -27.08 7.94
C LEU A 10 10.99 -26.78 9.07
N ALA A 11 10.63 -27.03 10.33
CA ALA A 11 11.51 -26.82 11.47
C ALA A 11 12.76 -27.71 11.40
N ILE A 12 12.61 -28.97 10.99
CA ILE A 12 13.74 -29.88 10.77
C ILE A 12 14.63 -29.37 9.65
N LEU A 13 14.06 -28.92 8.52
CA LEU A 13 14.83 -28.37 7.40
C LEU A 13 15.60 -27.11 7.80
N ILE A 14 14.97 -26.19 8.53
CA ILE A 14 15.61 -24.96 9.04
C ILE A 14 16.75 -25.32 10.01
N THR A 15 16.51 -26.28 10.91
CA THR A 15 17.52 -26.71 11.88
C THR A 15 18.71 -27.37 11.17
N ALA A 16 18.45 -28.25 10.21
CA ALA A 16 19.48 -28.87 9.39
C ALA A 16 20.29 -27.82 8.61
N PHE A 17 19.61 -26.85 7.99
CA PHE A 17 20.26 -25.73 7.32
C PHE A 17 21.18 -24.94 8.26
N ALA A 18 20.70 -24.60 9.46
CA ALA A 18 21.46 -23.85 10.44
C ALA A 18 22.71 -24.60 10.93
N LEU A 19 22.59 -25.91 11.16
CA LEU A 19 23.70 -26.77 11.59
C LEU A 19 24.74 -26.98 10.49
N LEU A 20 24.30 -27.26 9.25
CA LEU A 20 25.20 -27.48 8.11
C LEU A 20 25.93 -26.21 7.69
N ASN A 21 25.31 -25.04 7.88
CA ASN A 21 25.89 -23.73 7.56
C ASN A 21 26.29 -22.98 8.84
N SER A 22 26.79 -23.71 9.84
CA SER A 22 27.29 -23.15 11.11
C SER A 22 28.76 -22.73 11.05
N GLU A 23 29.37 -22.77 9.86
CA GLU A 23 30.74 -22.33 9.66
C GLU A 23 30.93 -20.90 10.21
N PRO A 24 31.93 -20.70 11.08
CA PRO A 24 32.18 -19.42 11.69
C PRO A 24 32.73 -18.45 10.64
N VAL A 25 32.15 -17.26 10.58
CA VAL A 25 32.61 -16.17 9.73
C VAL A 25 32.99 -14.96 10.56
N SER A 26 33.90 -14.15 10.01
CA SER A 26 34.27 -12.85 10.55
C SER A 26 33.53 -11.77 9.78
N ILE A 27 32.85 -10.89 10.49
CA ILE A 27 32.14 -9.75 9.91
C ILE A 27 32.66 -8.44 10.53
N SER A 28 32.98 -7.47 9.68
CA SER A 28 33.33 -6.12 10.10
C SER A 28 32.11 -5.23 9.94
N PHE A 29 31.58 -4.70 11.05
CA PHE A 29 30.39 -3.86 11.07
C PHE A 29 30.72 -2.47 11.62
N PHE A 30 30.74 -1.48 10.73
CA PHE A 30 31.17 -0.10 10.99
C PHE A 30 32.58 -0.01 11.59
N PHE A 31 32.68 -0.09 12.92
CA PHE A 31 33.93 0.03 13.68
C PHE A 31 34.21 -1.19 14.56
N LYS A 32 33.40 -2.25 14.46
CA LYS A 32 33.51 -3.45 15.29
C LYS A 32 33.59 -4.70 14.45
N GLU A 33 34.56 -5.55 14.77
CA GLU A 33 34.67 -6.88 14.18
C GLU A 33 34.03 -7.92 15.11
N PHE A 34 33.26 -8.82 14.51
CA PHE A 34 32.66 -9.95 15.20
C PHE A 34 33.21 -11.22 14.57
N THR A 35 33.88 -12.03 15.39
CA THR A 35 34.51 -13.28 14.97
C THR A 35 33.76 -14.48 15.55
N GLY A 36 33.76 -15.60 14.83
CA GLY A 36 33.15 -16.84 15.31
C GLY A 36 31.62 -16.85 15.24
N VAL A 37 31.02 -15.94 14.48
CA VAL A 37 29.57 -15.89 14.30
C VAL A 37 29.18 -16.92 13.24
N PRO A 38 28.19 -17.80 13.48
CA PRO A 38 27.73 -18.74 12.45
C PRO A 38 27.17 -18.02 11.22
N LEU A 39 27.56 -18.45 10.02
CA LEU A 39 27.09 -17.86 8.76
C LEU A 39 25.55 -17.85 8.66
N SER A 40 24.90 -18.94 9.06
CA SER A 40 23.44 -19.06 9.07
C SER A 40 22.77 -17.94 9.88
N LEU A 41 23.35 -17.54 11.02
CA LEU A 41 22.81 -16.46 11.85
C LEU A 41 22.92 -15.09 11.16
N VAL A 42 24.05 -14.84 10.49
CA VAL A 42 24.28 -13.59 9.73
C VAL A 42 23.25 -13.45 8.62
N ILE A 43 23.03 -14.52 7.85
CA ILE A 43 22.04 -14.55 6.76
C ILE A 43 20.63 -14.35 7.32
N LEU A 44 20.26 -15.08 8.38
CA LEU A 44 18.93 -15.00 8.97
C LEU A 44 18.58 -13.57 9.42
N VAL A 45 19.49 -12.92 10.14
CA VAL A 45 19.29 -11.54 10.60
C VAL A 45 19.24 -10.56 9.43
N SER A 46 20.10 -10.73 8.43
CA SER A 46 20.14 -9.85 7.25
C SER A 46 18.83 -9.91 6.45
N VAL A 47 18.33 -11.14 6.20
CA VAL A 47 17.06 -11.36 5.53
C VAL A 47 15.90 -10.79 6.36
N LEU A 48 15.91 -11.01 7.68
CA LEU A 48 14.88 -10.48 8.57
C LEU A 48 14.81 -8.95 8.49
N PHE A 49 15.94 -8.25 8.53
CA PHE A 49 15.99 -6.80 8.35
C PHE A 49 15.45 -6.37 6.99
N GLY A 50 15.82 -7.08 5.92
CA GLY A 50 15.29 -6.83 4.58
C GLY A 50 13.77 -6.97 4.50
N VAL A 51 13.20 -8.01 5.10
CA VAL A 51 11.75 -8.24 5.17
C VAL A 51 11.05 -7.14 5.98
N ILE A 52 11.62 -6.73 7.12
CA ILE A 52 11.08 -5.64 7.94
C ILE A 52 11.06 -4.33 7.15
N LEU A 53 12.17 -3.97 6.49
CA LEU A 53 12.25 -2.77 5.66
C LEU A 53 11.26 -2.80 4.50
N ALA A 54 11.23 -3.91 3.74
CA ALA A 54 10.30 -4.08 2.63
C ALA A 54 8.84 -4.03 3.11
N GLY A 55 8.53 -4.65 4.25
CA GLY A 55 7.21 -4.60 4.87
C GLY A 55 6.82 -3.18 5.27
N ALA A 56 7.74 -2.42 5.87
CA ALA A 56 7.50 -1.02 6.23
C ALA A 56 7.20 -0.15 5.00
N LEU A 57 7.99 -0.29 3.92
CA LEU A 57 7.74 0.42 2.66
C LEU A 57 6.38 0.04 2.06
N ALA A 58 6.04 -1.25 2.04
CA ALA A 58 4.76 -1.72 1.55
C ALA A 58 3.56 -1.16 2.35
N LEU A 59 3.70 -0.98 3.66
CA LEU A 59 2.66 -0.35 4.49
C LEU A 59 2.49 1.13 4.15
N ILE A 60 3.59 1.87 3.93
CA ILE A 60 3.55 3.27 3.52
C ILE A 60 2.80 3.41 2.20
N ASP A 61 3.13 2.60 1.20
CA ASP A 61 2.45 2.65 -0.11
C ASP A 61 0.95 2.35 0.01
N ARG A 62 0.57 1.35 0.81
CA ARG A 62 -0.84 1.04 1.07
C ARG A 62 -1.61 2.21 1.68
N THR A 63 -1.01 2.99 2.57
CA THR A 63 -1.68 4.17 3.14
C THR A 63 -1.93 5.26 2.10
N LYS A 64 -0.98 5.51 1.20
CA LYS A 64 -1.15 6.46 0.08
C LYS A 64 -2.25 6.02 -0.88
N LEU A 65 -2.26 4.74 -1.25
CA LEU A 65 -3.29 4.16 -2.12
C LEU A 65 -4.69 4.28 -1.48
N LYS A 66 -4.81 4.02 -0.18
CA LYS A 66 -6.08 4.20 0.54
C LYS A 66 -6.58 5.65 0.51
N GLY A 67 -5.68 6.62 0.63
CA GLY A 67 -6.00 8.05 0.48
C GLY A 67 -6.55 8.37 -0.91
N GLN A 68 -5.88 7.91 -1.97
CA GLN A 68 -6.35 8.11 -3.34
C GLN A 68 -7.71 7.45 -3.59
N ILE A 69 -7.96 6.25 -3.06
CA ILE A 69 -9.27 5.58 -3.16
C ILE A 69 -10.35 6.41 -2.48
N ASN A 70 -10.09 6.96 -1.29
CA ASN A 70 -11.04 7.80 -0.58
C ASN A 70 -11.32 9.11 -1.33
N ASP A 71 -10.30 9.73 -1.91
CA ASP A 71 -10.44 10.96 -2.71
C ASP A 71 -11.27 10.69 -3.98
N LEU A 72 -10.99 9.58 -4.68
CA LEU A 72 -11.75 9.16 -5.86
C LEU A 72 -13.20 8.83 -5.51
N MET A 73 -13.46 8.11 -4.40
CA MET A 73 -14.81 7.86 -3.91
C MET A 73 -15.52 9.14 -3.48
N GLY A 74 -14.80 10.09 -2.87
CA GLY A 74 -15.33 11.39 -2.46
C GLY A 74 -15.76 12.23 -3.66
N LYS A 75 -14.97 12.25 -4.74
CA LYS A 75 -15.31 12.90 -6.02
C LYS A 75 -16.46 12.21 -6.73
N ALA A 76 -16.53 10.88 -6.69
CA ALA A 76 -17.66 10.12 -7.27
C ALA A 76 -18.97 10.28 -6.49
N LYS A 77 -18.89 10.60 -5.17
CA LYS A 77 -20.05 10.87 -4.31
C LYS A 77 -20.50 12.33 -4.28
N GLN A 78 -19.73 13.27 -4.83
CA GLN A 78 -20.24 14.61 -5.07
C GLN A 78 -21.22 14.52 -6.25
N PRO A 79 -22.55 14.62 -6.01
CA PRO A 79 -23.47 14.75 -7.13
C PRO A 79 -23.10 16.05 -7.84
N ALA A 80 -23.19 16.01 -9.18
CA ALA A 80 -23.14 17.17 -10.05
C ALA A 80 -23.92 18.35 -9.45
N SER A 81 -23.21 19.19 -8.69
CA SER A 81 -23.72 20.43 -8.10
C SER A 81 -23.08 21.60 -8.84
N GLU A 82 -22.87 21.44 -10.14
CA GLU A 82 -23.03 22.54 -11.07
C GLU A 82 -24.52 22.58 -11.45
N LYS A 83 -25.33 23.23 -10.61
CA LYS A 83 -26.50 23.93 -11.13
C LYS A 83 -25.98 25.25 -11.71
N PRO A 84 -25.88 25.34 -13.04
CA PRO A 84 -26.55 26.48 -13.69
C PRO A 84 -27.41 25.99 -14.86
N LYS A 85 -28.69 25.71 -14.60
CA LYS A 85 -29.71 25.59 -15.67
C LYS A 85 -31.01 26.36 -15.38
N GLU A 86 -31.30 26.69 -14.12
CA GLU A 86 -32.54 27.38 -13.74
C GLU A 86 -32.57 28.88 -14.10
N GLU A 87 -31.41 29.52 -14.37
CA GLU A 87 -31.37 30.95 -14.74
C GLU A 87 -31.59 31.19 -16.24
N LYS A 88 -31.23 30.24 -17.11
CA LYS A 88 -31.42 30.37 -18.57
C LYS A 88 -32.85 30.08 -19.01
N GLU A 89 -33.58 29.25 -18.27
CA GLU A 89 -34.94 28.87 -18.64
C GLU A 89 -35.94 30.00 -18.34
N LYS A 90 -35.69 30.78 -17.28
CA LYS A 90 -36.53 31.93 -16.91
C LYS A 90 -36.40 33.11 -17.88
N SER A 91 -35.20 33.37 -18.40
CA SER A 91 -34.99 34.45 -19.38
C SER A 91 -35.61 34.15 -20.75
N ILE A 92 -35.61 32.88 -21.17
CA ILE A 92 -36.20 32.47 -22.46
C ILE A 92 -37.75 32.54 -22.38
N VAL A 93 -38.35 32.21 -21.24
CA VAL A 93 -39.81 32.28 -21.07
C VAL A 93 -40.29 33.74 -20.94
N GLU A 94 -39.51 34.63 -20.32
CA GLU A 94 -39.81 36.07 -20.31
C GLU A 94 -39.65 36.71 -21.70
N GLU A 95 -38.62 36.35 -22.47
CA GLU A 95 -38.38 36.89 -23.80
C GLU A 95 -39.43 36.43 -24.84
N VAL A 96 -39.93 35.19 -24.74
CA VAL A 96 -41.02 34.68 -25.59
C VAL A 96 -42.35 35.36 -25.27
N LYS A 97 -42.64 35.63 -23.99
CA LYS A 97 -43.89 36.26 -23.56
C LYS A 97 -43.96 37.74 -23.94
N GLU A 98 -42.83 38.44 -23.91
CA GLU A 98 -42.75 39.84 -24.32
C GLU A 98 -42.81 40.03 -25.86
N GLN A 99 -42.47 38.99 -26.64
CA GLN A 99 -42.63 38.99 -28.09
C GLN A 99 -44.05 38.63 -28.56
N GLU A 100 -44.78 37.79 -27.84
CA GLU A 100 -46.20 37.51 -28.14
C GLU A 100 -47.10 38.73 -27.88
N GLU A 101 -46.81 39.52 -26.84
CA GLU A 101 -47.61 40.71 -26.49
C GLU A 101 -47.38 41.91 -27.42
N LYS A 102 -46.25 41.96 -28.14
CA LYS A 102 -45.93 43.02 -29.13
C LYS A 102 -46.44 42.71 -30.54
N ASN A 103 -46.91 41.47 -30.78
CA ASN A 103 -47.38 41.00 -32.08
C ASN A 103 -48.92 40.75 -32.13
N ALA A 104 -49.64 41.09 -31.06
CA ALA A 104 -51.11 41.08 -30.95
C ALA A 104 -51.66 42.51 -30.95
#